data_AF-A0AAE3ZAC1-F1
#
_entry.id   AF-A0AAE3ZAC1-F1
#
_cell.length_a   1.000
_cell.length_b   1.000
_cell.length_c   1.000
_cell.angle_alpha   90.00
_cell.angle_beta   90.00
_cell.angle_gamma   90.00
#
_symmetry.space_group_name_H-M   'P 1'
#
loop_
_entity.id
_entity.type
_entity.pdbx_description
1 polymer ?
#
loop_
_entity_poly.entity_id
_entity_poly.type
_entity_poly.pdbx_seq_one_letter_code
_entity_poly.pdbx_strand_id
1 'polypeptide(L)'
;MVGSGPRGQPWKRSGEPDSDEEVHMMADRNDTESGVRTGPESSKSLSYAQEITSTDQRPDRDGRSLVTTNHDVIRKWADERNAQPATVPGSEHDDHPGVLRFDFPGYGGQDLQEVNWEDWFAAFDERKLNFLYQETKKDGQQSNFFQLENPEREDA
;
A
#
# COMPACT_ATOMS: atom_id res chain seq x y z
N MET A 1 49.78 47.51 24.77
CA MET A 1 48.69 48.02 25.64
C MET A 1 47.44 48.05 24.78
N VAL A 2 46.58 47.04 24.96
CA VAL A 2 45.19 47.13 25.52
C VAL A 2 44.29 48.03 24.67
N GLY A 3 43.09 47.69 24.24
CA GLY A 3 42.12 46.63 24.56
C GLY A 3 40.80 47.17 23.98
N SER A 4 39.95 46.34 23.36
CA SER A 4 38.69 45.89 23.98
C SER A 4 37.53 46.17 23.01
N GLY A 5 37.24 45.21 22.13
CA GLY A 5 35.94 45.09 21.48
C GLY A 5 35.03 44.22 22.36
N PRO A 6 33.80 44.65 22.69
CA PRO A 6 32.95 43.91 23.60
C PRO A 6 32.30 42.68 22.96
N ARG A 7 32.54 41.55 23.63
CA ARG A 7 31.58 40.55 24.14
C ARG A 7 30.52 40.02 23.17
N GLY A 8 30.71 38.76 22.79
CA GLY A 8 29.66 37.92 22.25
C GLY A 8 28.57 37.57 23.26
N GLN A 9 27.48 37.05 22.73
CA GLN A 9 26.72 35.98 23.37
C GLN A 9 26.25 34.97 22.32
N PRO A 10 26.08 33.70 22.73
CA PRO A 10 25.99 32.52 21.88
C PRO A 10 24.54 32.01 21.79
N TRP A 11 24.37 30.76 21.32
CA TRP A 11 23.23 29.84 21.43
C TRP A 11 22.14 29.84 20.34
N LYS A 12 22.44 29.06 19.28
CA LYS A 12 21.64 27.96 18.70
C LYS A 12 20.10 28.00 18.83
N ARG A 13 19.43 27.99 17.67
CA ARG A 13 18.61 26.84 17.24
C ARG A 13 18.62 26.76 15.72
N SER A 14 19.06 25.63 15.21
CA SER A 14 19.14 25.29 13.80
C SER A 14 17.78 25.49 13.14
N GLY A 15 17.72 26.43 12.21
CA GLY A 15 16.77 26.36 11.11
C GLY A 15 17.26 25.35 10.09
N GLU A 16 16.29 24.79 9.36
CA GLU A 16 16.40 24.00 8.13
C GLU A 16 16.66 22.49 8.29
N PRO A 17 16.12 21.65 7.39
CA PRO A 17 15.87 21.92 5.95
C PRO A 17 14.43 22.36 5.68
N ASP A 18 14.20 23.49 5.00
CA ASP A 18 14.47 23.69 3.56
C ASP A 18 13.57 22.74 2.76
N SER A 19 12.33 23.19 2.59
CA SER A 19 11.33 22.57 1.73
C SER A 19 11.65 22.96 0.29
N ASP A 20 12.71 22.36 -0.24
CA ASP A 20 13.03 22.42 -1.66
C ASP A 20 12.90 20.99 -2.21
N GLU A 21 11.84 20.78 -3.00
CA GLU A 21 11.88 20.00 -4.24
C GLU A 21 10.46 19.97 -4.83
N GLU A 22 10.05 21.12 -5.36
CA GLU A 22 9.26 21.10 -6.58
C GLU A 22 10.25 20.83 -7.72
N VAL A 23 10.27 19.61 -8.29
CA VAL A 23 10.24 19.36 -9.75
C VAL A 23 10.39 17.88 -10.13
N HIS A 24 9.29 17.25 -10.53
CA HIS A 24 9.17 16.55 -11.82
C HIS A 24 7.67 16.27 -12.04
N MET A 25 6.97 17.12 -12.79
CA MET A 25 6.87 17.03 -14.26
C MET A 25 6.25 15.70 -14.71
N MET A 26 4.99 15.81 -15.12
CA MET A 26 4.40 15.14 -16.29
C MET A 26 4.43 13.60 -16.30
N ALA A 27 3.30 13.00 -15.95
CA ALA A 27 2.77 11.90 -16.75
C ALA A 27 1.54 12.44 -17.51
N ASP A 28 1.79 12.84 -18.75
CA ASP A 28 0.82 12.96 -19.83
C ASP A 28 0.16 11.58 -20.06
N ARG A 29 -1.18 11.56 -20.05
CA ARG A 29 -2.08 10.48 -20.54
C ARG A 29 -2.17 9.24 -19.63
N ASN A 30 -3.32 8.63 -19.38
CA ASN A 30 -4.46 8.42 -20.25
C ASN A 30 -5.73 8.17 -19.42
N ASP A 31 -6.85 8.70 -19.90
CA ASP A 31 -8.21 8.33 -19.52
C ASP A 31 -8.43 6.83 -19.73
N THR A 32 -8.24 6.00 -18.70
CA THR A 32 -8.87 4.68 -18.60
C THR A 32 -9.07 4.34 -17.13
N GLU A 33 -10.35 4.28 -16.77
CA GLU A 33 -10.98 3.97 -15.50
C GLU A 33 -10.32 2.80 -14.74
N SER A 34 -9.34 3.08 -13.88
CA SER A 34 -8.90 2.24 -12.74
C SER A 34 -7.94 3.06 -11.86
N GLY A 35 -8.48 4.11 -11.24
CA GLY A 35 -7.75 4.91 -10.25
C GLY A 35 -7.89 4.32 -8.86
N VAL A 36 -6.80 4.32 -8.09
CA VAL A 36 -6.83 4.02 -6.66
C VAL A 36 -7.93 4.83 -6.00
N ARG A 37 -8.81 4.13 -5.30
CA ARG A 37 -9.96 4.76 -4.65
C ARG A 37 -9.43 5.61 -3.51
N THR A 38 -9.66 6.92 -3.54
CA THR A 38 -9.21 7.86 -2.49
C THR A 38 -10.43 8.50 -1.84
N GLY A 39 -10.37 8.66 -0.52
CA GLY A 39 -11.45 9.19 0.31
C GLY A 39 -10.92 9.94 1.52
N PRO A 40 -11.77 10.68 2.25
CA PRO A 40 -11.34 11.55 3.37
C PRO A 40 -10.64 10.78 4.50
N GLU A 41 -10.86 9.46 4.59
CA GLU A 41 -10.26 8.57 5.59
C GLU A 41 -9.06 7.76 5.06
N SER A 42 -8.56 8.08 3.86
CA SER A 42 -7.41 7.37 3.30
C SER A 42 -6.18 7.52 4.21
N SER A 43 -5.61 6.39 4.65
CA SER A 43 -4.39 6.34 5.44
C SER A 43 -3.26 7.16 4.79
N LYS A 44 -2.42 7.84 5.58
CA LYS A 44 -1.20 8.51 5.08
C LYS A 44 -0.31 7.57 4.24
N SER A 45 -0.39 6.28 4.52
CA SER A 45 0.24 5.18 3.79
C SER A 45 -0.15 5.15 2.30
N LEU A 46 -1.40 5.49 1.97
CA LEU A 46 -1.91 5.56 0.60
C LEU A 46 -1.29 6.72 -0.17
N SER A 47 -1.06 7.87 0.47
CA SER A 47 -0.44 9.04 -0.17
C SER A 47 1.01 8.81 -0.59
N TYR A 48 1.71 7.87 0.06
CA TYR A 48 3.08 7.49 -0.29
C TYR A 48 3.15 6.17 -1.06
N ALA A 49 2.03 5.46 -1.25
CA ALA A 49 2.02 4.25 -2.05
C ALA A 49 2.13 4.62 -3.53
N GLN A 50 2.90 3.84 -4.29
CA GLN A 50 2.91 3.97 -5.74
C GLN A 50 1.72 3.16 -6.29
N GLU A 51 0.90 3.80 -7.13
CA GLU A 51 -0.18 3.13 -7.83
C GLU A 51 0.39 2.20 -8.91
N ILE A 52 -0.10 0.96 -8.93
CA ILE A 52 0.21 -0.05 -9.93
C ILE A 52 -1.09 -0.44 -10.62
N THR A 53 -1.25 -0.04 -11.87
CA THR A 53 -2.41 -0.33 -12.71
C THR A 53 -2.15 -1.47 -13.70
N SER A 54 -0.91 -1.97 -13.80
CA SER A 54 -0.54 -3.02 -14.76
C SER A 54 0.55 -3.94 -14.21
N THR A 55 0.54 -5.22 -14.63
CA THR A 55 1.50 -6.25 -14.18
C THR A 55 2.95 -6.05 -14.65
N ASP A 56 3.17 -5.12 -15.60
CA ASP A 56 4.50 -4.74 -16.10
C ASP A 56 5.12 -3.58 -15.30
N GLN A 57 4.28 -2.82 -14.59
CA GLN A 57 4.77 -1.72 -13.76
C GLN A 57 5.51 -2.27 -12.55
N ARG A 58 6.67 -1.68 -12.28
CA ARG A 58 7.62 -2.08 -11.25
C ARG A 58 7.72 -0.99 -10.18
N PRO A 59 8.11 -1.35 -8.96
CA PRO A 59 8.29 -0.38 -7.91
C PRO A 59 9.51 0.47 -8.25
N ASP A 60 9.43 1.78 -8.00
CA ASP A 60 10.55 2.70 -8.22
C ASP A 60 11.79 2.35 -7.36
N ARG A 61 11.56 1.71 -6.20
CA ARG A 61 12.62 1.27 -5.29
C ARG A 61 12.20 0.07 -4.45
N ASP A 62 13.20 -0.67 -3.92
CA ASP A 62 12.97 -1.72 -2.94
C ASP A 62 12.32 -1.20 -1.66
N GLY A 63 11.44 -2.00 -1.06
CA GLY A 63 10.70 -1.58 0.13
C GLY A 63 9.61 -0.54 -0.14
N ARG A 64 9.34 -0.17 -1.40
CA ARG A 64 8.22 0.72 -1.74
C ARG A 64 6.89 0.04 -1.44
N SER A 65 6.01 0.77 -0.77
CA SER A 65 4.60 0.39 -0.65
C SER A 65 3.89 0.67 -1.97
N LEU A 66 3.11 -0.28 -2.42
CA LEU A 66 2.38 -0.26 -3.67
C LEU A 66 0.89 -0.37 -3.36
N VAL A 67 0.06 0.16 -4.26
CA VAL A 67 -1.38 0.07 -4.16
C VAL A 67 -1.97 -0.24 -5.53
N THR A 68 -2.94 -1.13 -5.56
CA THR A 68 -3.64 -1.50 -6.79
C THR A 68 -5.08 -1.88 -6.50
N THR A 69 -5.93 -1.70 -7.51
CA THR A 69 -7.27 -2.30 -7.58
C THR A 69 -7.37 -3.30 -8.74
N ASN A 70 -6.27 -3.51 -9.48
CA ASN A 70 -6.27 -4.36 -10.67
C ASN A 70 -6.14 -5.84 -10.27
N HIS A 71 -7.14 -6.63 -10.66
CA HIS A 71 -7.21 -8.06 -10.36
C HIS A 71 -6.05 -8.87 -10.93
N ASP A 72 -5.53 -8.51 -12.12
CA ASP A 72 -4.38 -9.18 -12.73
C ASP A 72 -3.10 -8.94 -11.92
N VAL A 73 -2.93 -7.74 -11.38
CA VAL A 73 -1.79 -7.39 -10.51
C VAL A 73 -1.85 -8.21 -9.23
N ILE A 74 -3.02 -8.29 -8.60
CA ILE A 74 -3.23 -9.05 -7.36
C ILE A 74 -3.00 -10.55 -7.60
N ARG A 75 -3.56 -11.12 -8.69
CA ARG A 75 -3.36 -12.52 -9.08
C ARG A 75 -1.90 -12.85 -9.29
N LYS A 76 -1.19 -12.03 -10.07
CA LYS A 76 0.23 -12.23 -10.33
C LYS A 76 1.06 -12.16 -9.04
N TRP A 77 0.79 -11.17 -8.19
CA TRP A 77 1.49 -11.02 -6.92
C TRP A 77 1.32 -12.24 -6.01
N ALA A 78 0.11 -12.80 -5.95
CA ALA A 78 -0.20 -14.00 -5.19
C ALA A 78 0.48 -15.24 -5.81
N ASP A 79 0.41 -15.43 -7.13
CA ASP A 79 1.02 -16.55 -7.85
C ASP A 79 2.55 -16.63 -7.64
N GLU A 80 3.25 -15.51 -7.73
CA GLU A 80 4.71 -15.43 -7.45
C GLU A 80 5.07 -15.89 -6.03
N ARG A 81 4.10 -15.80 -5.11
CA ARG A 81 4.22 -16.20 -3.70
C ARG A 81 3.59 -17.56 -3.41
N ASN A 82 3.06 -18.23 -4.44
CA ASN A 82 2.23 -19.43 -4.33
C ASN A 82 1.06 -19.26 -3.36
N ALA A 83 0.58 -18.02 -3.22
CA ALA A 83 -0.46 -17.66 -2.28
C ALA A 83 -1.84 -17.93 -2.88
N GLN A 84 -2.73 -18.55 -2.11
CA GLN A 84 -4.09 -18.86 -2.54
C GLN A 84 -5.10 -17.90 -1.89
N PRO A 85 -6.11 -17.40 -2.63
CA PRO A 85 -7.17 -16.59 -2.04
C PRO A 85 -7.90 -17.36 -0.94
N ALA A 86 -8.02 -16.75 0.22
CA ALA A 86 -8.61 -17.39 1.37
C ALA A 86 -9.41 -16.39 2.23
N THR A 87 -10.24 -16.91 3.12
CA THR A 87 -10.98 -16.10 4.09
C THR A 87 -10.89 -16.69 5.49
N VAL A 88 -11.14 -15.85 6.49
CA VAL A 88 -11.25 -16.30 7.88
C VAL A 88 -12.68 -16.80 8.12
N PRO A 89 -12.88 -18.06 8.53
CA PRO A 89 -14.19 -18.63 8.80
C PRO A 89 -14.90 -17.83 9.89
N GLY A 90 -16.20 -17.60 9.71
CA GLY A 90 -17.02 -16.84 10.67
C GLY A 90 -16.83 -15.32 10.61
N SER A 91 -16.06 -14.80 9.65
CA SER A 91 -16.04 -13.36 9.37
C SER A 91 -17.05 -12.95 8.29
N GLU A 92 -17.70 -13.90 7.61
CA GLU A 92 -18.62 -13.71 6.49
C GLU A 92 -19.72 -12.68 6.80
N HIS A 93 -20.02 -11.81 5.83
CA HIS A 93 -21.05 -10.78 5.93
C HIS A 93 -21.76 -10.68 4.58
N ASP A 94 -23.10 -10.61 4.58
CA ASP A 94 -23.94 -10.48 3.37
C ASP A 94 -23.59 -11.51 2.29
N ASP A 95 -23.49 -12.79 2.67
CA ASP A 95 -23.19 -13.93 1.77
C ASP A 95 -21.77 -13.91 1.14
N HIS A 96 -20.92 -12.95 1.54
CA HIS A 96 -19.57 -12.79 1.01
C HIS A 96 -18.49 -13.02 2.09
N PRO A 97 -17.27 -13.46 1.69
CA PRO A 97 -16.15 -13.63 2.61
C PRO A 97 -15.82 -12.33 3.35
N GLY A 98 -15.76 -12.41 4.67
CA GLY A 98 -15.57 -11.26 5.55
C GLY A 98 -14.17 -10.68 5.50
N VAL A 99 -13.23 -11.38 6.13
CA VAL A 99 -11.83 -10.97 6.08
C VAL A 99 -11.20 -11.67 4.89
N LEU A 100 -10.89 -10.91 3.85
CA LEU A 100 -10.15 -11.38 2.69
C LEU A 100 -8.66 -11.52 3.04
N ARG A 101 -8.13 -12.72 2.84
CA ARG A 101 -6.74 -13.10 3.11
C ARG A 101 -6.14 -13.87 1.94
N PHE A 102 -4.86 -14.17 2.06
CA PHE A 102 -4.15 -15.10 1.23
C PHE A 102 -3.52 -16.16 2.14
N ASP A 103 -3.73 -17.44 1.80
CA ASP A 103 -3.00 -18.56 2.39
C ASP A 103 -1.64 -18.67 1.71
N PHE A 104 -0.56 -18.73 2.51
CA PHE A 104 0.80 -18.85 1.98
C PHE A 104 1.39 -20.21 2.37
N PRO A 105 1.90 -21.00 1.41
CA PRO A 105 2.43 -22.32 1.70
C PRO A 105 3.62 -22.22 2.67
N GLY A 106 3.59 -23.04 3.73
CA GLY A 106 4.63 -23.06 4.77
C GLY A 106 4.47 -22.02 5.87
N TYR A 107 3.52 -21.09 5.76
CA TYR A 107 3.10 -20.18 6.82
C TYR A 107 1.73 -20.61 7.37
N GLY A 108 1.63 -21.88 7.79
CA GLY A 108 0.42 -22.47 8.35
C GLY A 108 0.18 -21.96 9.77
N GLY A 109 -0.57 -20.88 9.90
CA GLY A 109 -0.89 -20.27 11.20
C GLY A 109 -2.35 -19.89 11.39
N GLN A 110 -3.20 -20.14 10.40
CA GLN A 110 -4.56 -19.62 10.39
C GLN A 110 -5.47 -20.71 9.80
N ASP A 111 -6.55 -21.06 10.49
CA ASP A 111 -7.70 -21.79 9.92
C ASP A 111 -8.30 -20.90 8.82
N LEU A 112 -7.63 -20.80 7.67
CA LEU A 112 -8.12 -20.07 6.52
C LEU A 112 -8.90 -21.06 5.66
N GLN A 113 -10.07 -20.62 5.22
CA GLN A 113 -10.85 -21.34 4.23
C GLN A 113 -10.43 -20.84 2.85
N GLU A 114 -9.93 -21.74 2.01
CA GLU A 114 -9.68 -21.44 0.59
C GLU A 114 -11.00 -21.04 -0.08
N VAL A 115 -10.96 -19.96 -0.87
CA VAL A 115 -12.10 -19.47 -1.65
C VAL A 115 -11.67 -19.31 -3.10
N ASN A 116 -12.61 -19.26 -4.04
CA ASN A 116 -12.24 -19.00 -5.43
C ASN A 116 -11.85 -17.53 -5.60
N TRP A 117 -11.03 -17.28 -6.62
CA TRP A 117 -10.69 -15.91 -7.04
C TRP A 117 -11.93 -15.08 -7.35
N GLU A 118 -12.96 -15.68 -7.93
CA GLU A 118 -14.21 -15.01 -8.27
C GLU A 118 -14.92 -14.48 -7.01
N ASP A 119 -15.11 -15.32 -6.00
CA ASP A 119 -15.72 -14.95 -4.72
C ASP A 119 -14.88 -13.90 -3.96
N TRP A 120 -13.55 -14.05 -4.01
CA TRP A 120 -12.62 -13.12 -3.38
C TRP A 120 -12.69 -11.74 -4.03
N PHE A 121 -12.67 -11.68 -5.36
CA PHE A 121 -12.76 -10.41 -6.09
C PHE A 121 -14.13 -9.78 -6.01
N ALA A 122 -15.21 -10.58 -5.99
CA ALA A 122 -16.56 -10.08 -5.77
C ALA A 122 -16.64 -9.29 -4.47
N ALA A 123 -16.16 -9.86 -3.36
CA ALA A 123 -16.12 -9.17 -2.06
C ALA A 123 -15.16 -7.96 -2.05
N PHE A 124 -14.05 -8.04 -2.78
CA PHE A 124 -13.08 -6.95 -2.91
C PHE A 124 -13.68 -5.72 -3.62
N ASP A 125 -14.40 -5.95 -4.72
CA ASP A 125 -15.03 -4.89 -5.51
C ASP A 125 -16.29 -4.35 -4.87
N GLU A 126 -17.14 -5.22 -4.31
CA GLU A 126 -18.36 -4.82 -3.61
C GLU A 126 -18.04 -3.81 -2.50
N ARG A 127 -16.97 -4.08 -1.75
CA ARG A 127 -16.49 -3.24 -0.66
C ARG A 127 -15.54 -2.14 -1.09
N LYS A 128 -15.33 -2.01 -2.41
CA LYS A 128 -14.50 -1.01 -3.04
C LYS A 128 -13.10 -0.88 -2.39
N LEU A 129 -12.49 -2.01 -2.08
CA LEU A 129 -11.21 -2.05 -1.39
C LEU A 129 -10.05 -1.64 -2.30
N ASN A 130 -8.97 -1.19 -1.68
CA ASN A 130 -7.65 -1.04 -2.28
C ASN A 130 -6.71 -2.13 -1.76
N PHE A 131 -5.95 -2.75 -2.65
CA PHE A 131 -4.91 -3.71 -2.29
C PHE A 131 -3.58 -3.00 -2.11
N LEU A 132 -3.20 -2.75 -0.86
CA LEU A 132 -1.88 -2.24 -0.52
C LEU A 132 -0.95 -3.42 -0.30
N TYR A 133 0.20 -3.40 -0.94
CA TYR A 133 1.17 -4.47 -0.85
C TYR A 133 2.60 -3.97 -0.95
N GLN A 134 3.54 -4.87 -0.68
CA GLN A 134 4.96 -4.62 -0.89
C GLN A 134 5.55 -5.80 -1.66
N GLU A 135 6.30 -5.53 -2.73
CA GLU A 135 6.97 -6.59 -3.48
C GLU A 135 8.20 -7.12 -2.74
N THR A 136 9.12 -6.22 -2.39
CA THR A 136 10.37 -6.51 -1.71
C THR A 136 10.50 -5.70 -0.43
N LYS A 137 11.19 -6.26 0.57
CA LYS A 137 11.63 -5.53 1.76
C LYS A 137 12.79 -4.61 1.40
N LYS A 138 13.19 -3.74 2.31
CA LYS A 138 14.37 -2.86 2.15
C LYS A 138 15.69 -3.61 1.89
N ASP A 139 15.73 -4.88 2.25
CA ASP A 139 16.87 -5.78 2.05
C ASP A 139 16.82 -6.53 0.71
N GLY A 140 15.83 -6.25 -0.15
CA GLY A 140 15.61 -6.92 -1.44
C GLY A 140 14.91 -8.28 -1.36
N GLN A 141 14.71 -8.82 -0.15
CA GLN A 141 13.95 -10.06 0.06
C GLN A 141 12.46 -9.90 -0.27
N GLN A 142 11.84 -10.94 -0.81
CA GLN A 142 10.39 -10.96 -1.09
C GLN A 142 9.58 -10.67 0.18
N SER A 143 8.60 -9.77 0.03
CA SER A 143 7.65 -9.43 1.09
C SER A 143 6.30 -10.11 0.86
N ASN A 144 5.72 -10.66 1.94
CA ASN A 144 4.36 -11.20 1.95
C ASN A 144 3.37 -10.20 2.60
N PHE A 145 3.79 -8.95 2.74
CA PHE A 145 2.97 -7.91 3.35
C PHE A 145 1.90 -7.47 2.35
N PHE A 146 0.65 -7.59 2.78
CA PHE A 146 -0.50 -6.97 2.14
C PHE A 146 -1.48 -6.45 3.20
N GLN A 147 -2.24 -5.45 2.81
CA GLN A 147 -3.32 -4.86 3.58
C GLN A 147 -4.43 -4.44 2.62
N LEU A 148 -5.66 -4.71 3.01
CA LEU A 148 -6.84 -4.22 2.31
C LEU A 148 -7.34 -2.99 3.04
N GLU A 149 -7.45 -1.87 2.33
CA GLU A 149 -8.02 -0.65 2.89
C GLU A 149 -9.28 -0.26 2.16
N ASN A 150 -10.31 0.10 2.92
CA ASN A 150 -11.50 0.75 2.38
C ASN A 150 -11.32 2.28 2.52
N PRO A 151 -11.21 3.03 1.42
CA PRO A 151 -11.09 4.49 1.45
C PRO A 151 -12.42 5.20 1.73
N GLU A 152 -13.55 4.50 1.57
CA GLU A 152 -14.92 4.99 1.80
C GLU A 152 -15.50 4.41 3.10
N ARG A 153 -14.67 4.08 4.09
CA ARG A 153 -15.19 3.58 5.36
C ARG A 153 -16.12 4.65 5.96
N GLU A 154 -17.41 4.40 5.94
CA GLU A 154 -18.36 5.00 6.88
C GLU A 154 -18.38 4.02 8.05
N ASP A 155 -17.93 4.46 9.23
CA ASP A 155 -17.93 3.63 10.44
C ASP A 155 -19.28 2.91 10.60
N ALA A 156 -19.23 1.59 10.79
CA ALA A 156 -20.34 0.78 11.31
C ALA A 156 -20.25 0.70 12.84
#